data_AF-A0AAV9G2V6-F1
#
_entry.id   AF-A0AAV9G2V6-F1
#
_cell.length_a   1.000
_cell.length_b   1.000
_cell.length_c   1.000
_cell.angle_alpha   90.00
_cell.angle_beta   90.00
_cell.angle_gamma   90.00
#
_symmetry.space_group_name_H-M   'P 1'
#
loop_
_entity.id
_entity.type
_entity.pdbx_description
1 polymer ?
#
loop_
_entity_poly.entity_id
_entity_poly.type
_entity_poly.pdbx_seq_one_letter_code
_entity_poly.pdbx_strand_id
1 'polypeptide(L)'
;MAGPNPSIDPLASFQAKMNSILAQANAQLQQTSHDLQTELQQQESQFHHPSSHPSTLPPPNINPTQKPLPPQPPTIPPCQARNPVPNTHWYGWPDCSICPSCFSSFAAPTPLVPTMPLQNTFFAAHIICDMYSPRQRARYLVACRTGDVEALLAASRERNAVYQETVGVVLEMEAERDLARAKAEIMTVSAGHNAMIERYRGIGSLGEETRDEWRTDSGGVYSSWHGVVTEREGNEADALWERAVGLEGENAELIARLEARWAEVE
;
A
#
# COMPACT_ATOMS: atom_id res chain seq x y z
N MET A 1 29.34 -22.08 -31.68
CA MET A 1 28.36 -22.54 -30.68
C MET A 1 28.04 -21.35 -29.79
N ALA A 2 26.96 -20.63 -30.10
CA ALA A 2 26.51 -19.50 -29.28
C ALA A 2 25.55 -20.05 -28.23
N GLY A 3 25.88 -19.88 -26.95
CA GLY A 3 25.04 -20.31 -25.82
C GLY A 3 23.76 -19.46 -25.74
N PRO A 4 22.67 -20.01 -25.18
CA PRO A 4 21.42 -19.28 -25.03
C PRO A 4 21.58 -18.12 -24.05
N ASN A 5 21.18 -16.93 -24.48
CA ASN A 5 21.14 -15.73 -23.66
C ASN A 5 20.05 -15.90 -22.59
N PRO A 6 20.31 -15.65 -21.29
CA PRO A 6 19.30 -15.78 -20.26
C PRO A 6 18.22 -14.72 -20.47
N SER A 7 17.04 -15.18 -20.90
CA SER A 7 15.80 -14.41 -20.90
C SER A 7 15.49 -14.00 -19.46
N ILE A 8 15.80 -12.76 -19.09
CA ILE A 8 15.37 -12.17 -17.82
C ILE A 8 13.85 -12.02 -17.90
N ASP A 9 13.12 -12.83 -17.14
CA ASP A 9 11.67 -12.74 -17.02
C ASP A 9 11.32 -11.40 -16.35
N PRO A 10 10.70 -10.44 -17.08
CA PRO A 10 10.39 -9.11 -16.56
C PRO A 10 9.44 -9.17 -15.35
N LEU A 11 8.56 -10.19 -15.31
CA LEU A 11 7.61 -10.39 -14.23
C LEU A 11 8.32 -10.79 -12.93
N ALA A 12 9.32 -11.66 -13.03
CA ALA A 12 10.15 -12.06 -11.90
C ALA A 12 10.98 -10.88 -11.36
N SER A 13 11.46 -10.01 -12.25
CA SER A 13 12.22 -8.80 -11.87
C SER A 13 11.36 -7.77 -11.12
N PHE A 14 10.16 -7.49 -11.64
CA PHE A 14 9.20 -6.60 -10.97
C PHE A 14 8.77 -7.16 -9.61
N GLN A 15 8.46 -8.45 -9.55
CA GLN A 15 8.03 -9.10 -8.30
C GLN A 15 9.13 -9.12 -7.24
N ALA A 16 10.39 -9.30 -7.64
CA ALA A 16 11.53 -9.18 -6.75
C ALA A 16 11.69 -7.75 -6.18
N LYS A 17 11.48 -6.72 -7.01
CA LYS A 17 11.52 -5.31 -6.57
C LYS A 17 10.39 -4.99 -5.60
N MET A 18 9.15 -5.38 -5.92
CA MET A 18 8.00 -5.20 -5.04
C MET A 18 8.18 -5.87 -3.67
N ASN A 19 8.68 -7.12 -3.65
CA ASN A 19 8.97 -7.82 -2.42
C ASN A 19 10.10 -7.14 -1.62
N SER A 20 11.11 -6.60 -2.30
CA SER A 20 12.19 -5.84 -1.66
C SER A 20 11.68 -4.55 -1.01
N ILE A 21 10.81 -3.80 -1.69
CA ILE A 21 10.22 -2.56 -1.17
C ILE A 21 9.34 -2.85 0.05
N LEU A 22 8.47 -3.88 -0.03
CA LEU A 22 7.66 -4.31 1.10
C LEU A 22 8.52 -4.78 2.29
N ALA A 23 9.61 -5.50 2.04
CA ALA A 23 10.54 -5.92 3.07
C ALA A 23 11.24 -4.72 3.74
N GLN A 24 11.66 -3.73 2.96
CA GLN A 24 12.26 -2.49 3.48
C GLN A 24 11.27 -1.67 4.29
N ALA A 25 10.03 -1.52 3.82
CA ALA A 25 8.99 -0.80 4.55
C ALA A 25 8.66 -1.49 5.89
N ASN A 26 8.55 -2.82 5.90
CA ASN A 26 8.34 -3.59 7.12
C ASN A 26 9.53 -3.50 8.09
N ALA A 27 10.76 -3.58 7.59
CA ALA A 27 11.96 -3.42 8.42
C ALA A 27 12.02 -2.01 9.03
N GLN A 28 11.66 -0.98 8.27
CA GLN A 28 11.63 0.40 8.75
C GLN A 28 10.54 0.61 9.80
N LEU A 29 9.34 0.05 9.62
CA LEU A 29 8.28 0.07 10.63
C LEU A 29 8.68 -0.67 11.92
N GLN A 30 9.36 -1.81 11.79
CA GLN A 30 9.88 -2.55 12.95
C GLN A 30 10.97 -1.77 13.69
N GLN A 31 11.87 -1.11 12.95
CA GLN A 31 12.90 -0.27 13.53
C GLN A 31 12.29 0.91 14.28
N THR A 32 11.37 1.65 13.65
CA THR A 32 10.67 2.77 14.30
C THR A 32 9.89 2.31 15.54
N SER A 33 9.22 1.15 15.47
CA SER A 33 8.54 0.57 16.63
C SER A 33 9.52 0.22 17.76
N HIS A 34 10.70 -0.30 17.43
CA HIS A 34 11.73 -0.64 18.41
C HIS A 34 12.35 0.61 19.04
N ASP A 35 12.62 1.63 18.24
CA ASP A 35 13.17 2.91 18.70
C ASP A 35 12.19 3.61 19.66
N LEU A 36 10.90 3.66 19.30
CA LEU A 36 9.84 4.18 20.17
C LEU A 36 9.69 3.39 21.47
N GLN A 37 9.77 2.05 21.42
CA GLN A 37 9.74 1.22 22.63
C GLN A 37 10.95 1.46 23.53
N THR A 38 12.13 1.62 22.93
CA THR A 38 13.39 1.88 23.64
C THR A 38 13.36 3.26 24.29
N GLU A 39 12.87 4.28 23.60
CA GLU A 39 12.65 5.61 24.16
C GLU A 39 11.63 5.57 25.30
N LEU A 40 10.51 4.85 25.15
CA LEU A 40 9.51 4.69 26.22
C LEU A 40 10.10 4.02 27.46
N GLN A 41 10.93 3.00 27.27
CA GLN A 41 11.55 2.25 28.35
C GLN A 41 12.67 3.03 29.03
N GLN A 42 13.41 3.85 28.29
CA GLN A 42 14.33 4.84 28.85
C GLN A 42 13.58 5.91 29.65
N GLN A 43 12.43 6.37 29.16
CA GLN A 43 11.58 7.33 29.85
C GLN A 43 11.03 6.74 31.16
N GLU A 44 10.54 5.50 31.16
CA GLU A 44 10.08 4.81 32.38
C GLU A 44 11.19 4.66 33.42
N SER A 45 12.44 4.40 32.99
CA SER A 45 13.58 4.27 33.90
C SER A 45 14.01 5.60 34.56
N GLN A 46 13.65 6.75 33.97
CA GLN A 46 13.91 8.07 34.53
C GLN A 46 12.85 8.53 35.55
N PHE A 47 11.68 7.86 35.62
CA PHE A 47 10.57 8.22 36.51
C PHE A 47 10.44 7.36 37.78
N HIS A 48 11.51 6.71 38.25
CA HIS A 48 11.47 6.03 39.56
C HIS A 48 11.45 7.01 40.75
N HIS A 49 10.26 7.52 41.08
CA HIS A 49 9.85 7.83 42.45
C HIS A 49 8.79 6.81 42.92
N PRO A 50 8.81 6.36 44.19
CA PRO A 50 7.89 5.35 44.66
C PRO A 50 6.54 6.00 45.00
N SER A 51 5.57 5.92 44.07
CA SER A 51 4.16 6.15 44.40
C SER A 51 3.36 4.89 44.17
N SER A 52 3.16 4.17 45.26
CA SER A 52 2.17 3.10 45.40
C SER A 52 0.76 3.69 45.41
N HIS A 53 0.07 3.69 44.27
CA HIS A 53 -1.40 3.71 44.24
C HIS A 53 -1.93 2.84 43.08
N PRO A 54 -2.75 1.82 43.38
CA PRO A 54 -3.34 0.98 42.35
C PRO A 54 -4.53 1.71 41.69
N SER A 55 -4.41 2.03 40.40
CA SER A 55 -5.55 2.47 39.59
C SER A 55 -6.30 1.25 39.05
N THR A 56 -7.43 0.93 39.66
CA THR A 56 -8.43 0.01 39.11
C THR A 56 -9.28 0.75 38.08
N LEU A 57 -8.94 0.60 36.80
CA LEU A 57 -9.89 0.89 35.72
C LEU A 57 -10.87 -0.29 35.61
N PRO A 58 -12.19 -0.04 35.52
CA PRO A 58 -13.16 -1.10 35.25
C PRO A 58 -12.99 -1.60 33.80
N PRO A 59 -13.15 -2.92 33.56
CA PRO A 59 -13.01 -3.48 32.22
C PRO A 59 -14.11 -2.99 31.27
N PRO A 60 -13.84 -2.96 29.96
CA PRO A 60 -14.84 -2.59 28.96
C PRO A 60 -16.04 -3.56 29.01
N ASN A 61 -17.23 -2.97 29.00
CA ASN A 61 -18.50 -3.68 29.02
C ASN A 61 -18.74 -4.37 27.68
N ILE A 62 -18.34 -5.64 27.58
CA ILE A 62 -18.64 -6.51 26.44
C ILE A 62 -20.06 -7.03 26.63
N ASN A 63 -21.01 -6.46 25.89
CA ASN A 63 -22.40 -6.90 25.90
C ASN A 63 -22.52 -8.28 25.21
N PRO A 64 -22.89 -9.38 25.91
CA PRO A 64 -22.83 -10.74 25.37
C PRO A 64 -23.99 -11.13 24.43
N THR A 65 -24.83 -10.19 23.99
CA THR A 65 -26.08 -10.51 23.26
C THR A 65 -26.04 -10.33 21.74
N GLN A 66 -24.86 -10.18 21.12
CA GLN A 66 -24.78 -10.29 19.66
C GLN A 66 -24.93 -11.75 19.23
N LYS A 67 -26.19 -12.15 18.99
CA LYS A 67 -26.54 -13.37 18.28
C LYS A 67 -25.75 -13.39 16.96
N PRO A 68 -24.98 -14.44 16.66
CA PRO A 68 -24.25 -14.54 15.41
C PRO A 68 -25.24 -14.37 14.26
N LEU A 69 -24.99 -13.39 13.38
CA LEU A 69 -25.74 -13.30 12.14
C LEU A 69 -25.58 -14.64 11.39
N PRO A 70 -26.65 -15.14 10.76
CA PRO A 70 -26.53 -16.32 9.92
C PRO A 70 -25.45 -16.07 8.87
N PRO A 71 -24.63 -17.09 8.53
CA PRO A 71 -23.59 -16.96 7.53
C PRO A 71 -24.24 -16.49 6.23
N GLN A 72 -23.86 -15.30 5.78
CA GLN A 72 -24.30 -14.83 4.49
C GLN A 72 -23.74 -15.77 3.42
N PRO A 73 -24.52 -16.11 2.38
CA PRO A 73 -23.98 -16.89 1.27
C PRO A 73 -22.73 -16.16 0.73
N PRO A 74 -21.66 -16.89 0.36
CA PRO A 74 -20.43 -16.25 -0.09
C PRO A 74 -20.74 -15.36 -1.29
N THR A 75 -20.71 -14.05 -1.06
CA THR A 75 -20.88 -13.04 -2.09
C THR A 75 -19.61 -13.00 -2.92
N ILE A 76 -19.73 -13.35 -4.20
CA ILE A 76 -18.61 -13.23 -5.14
C ILE A 76 -18.24 -11.74 -5.20
N PRO A 77 -16.99 -11.34 -4.86
CA PRO A 77 -16.59 -9.94 -4.87
C PRO A 77 -16.64 -9.40 -6.31
N PRO A 78 -16.99 -8.10 -6.51
CA PRO A 78 -17.00 -7.51 -7.83
C PRO A 78 -15.60 -7.54 -8.46
N CYS A 79 -15.56 -7.50 -9.79
CA CYS A 79 -14.31 -7.38 -10.52
C CYS A 79 -13.61 -6.05 -10.16
N GLN A 80 -12.32 -6.12 -9.83
CA GLN A 80 -11.49 -4.96 -9.49
C GLN A 80 -10.95 -4.22 -10.73
N ALA A 81 -11.50 -4.54 -11.91
CA ALA A 81 -11.12 -3.96 -13.20
C ALA A 81 -9.59 -4.02 -13.43
N ARG A 82 -8.97 -2.86 -13.65
CA ARG A 82 -7.53 -2.73 -13.89
C ARG A 82 -6.68 -2.88 -12.64
N ASN A 83 -7.26 -2.97 -11.44
CA ASN A 83 -6.49 -3.15 -10.22
C ASN A 83 -6.09 -4.63 -10.05
N PRO A 84 -4.82 -4.91 -9.74
CA PRO A 84 -4.36 -6.27 -9.55
C PRO A 84 -4.89 -6.84 -8.24
N VAL A 85 -5.27 -8.13 -8.26
CA VAL A 85 -5.85 -8.81 -7.11
C VAL A 85 -4.94 -9.96 -6.67
N PRO A 86 -4.35 -9.91 -5.46
CA PRO A 86 -3.58 -11.02 -4.91
C PRO A 86 -4.47 -12.06 -4.24
N ASN A 87 -3.89 -13.24 -3.97
CA ASN A 87 -4.47 -14.28 -3.11
C ASN A 87 -5.92 -14.65 -3.45
N THR A 88 -6.19 -14.83 -4.75
CA THR A 88 -7.55 -15.13 -5.23
C THR A 88 -7.56 -16.27 -6.23
N HIS A 89 -8.77 -16.75 -6.54
CA HIS A 89 -8.98 -17.84 -7.48
C HIS A 89 -9.29 -17.29 -8.87
N TRP A 90 -8.78 -17.97 -9.89
CA TRP A 90 -8.86 -17.56 -11.28
C TRP A 90 -9.35 -18.68 -12.18
N TYR A 91 -9.94 -18.28 -13.30
CA TYR A 91 -10.39 -19.14 -14.39
C TYR A 91 -9.72 -18.68 -15.70
N GLY A 92 -9.84 -19.49 -16.76
CA GLY A 92 -9.28 -19.14 -18.07
C GLY A 92 -7.93 -19.80 -18.31
N TRP A 93 -6.96 -19.01 -18.76
CA TRP A 93 -5.61 -19.46 -19.09
C TRP A 93 -4.58 -18.61 -18.34
N PRO A 94 -3.33 -19.10 -18.17
CA PRO A 94 -2.26 -18.30 -17.57
C PRO A 94 -2.07 -16.92 -18.21
N ASP A 95 -2.27 -16.84 -19.53
CA ASP A 95 -2.15 -15.60 -20.30
C ASP A 95 -3.46 -14.78 -20.40
N CYS A 96 -4.59 -15.36 -19.99
CA CYS A 96 -5.92 -14.76 -20.08
C CYS A 96 -6.73 -15.12 -18.82
N SER A 97 -6.50 -14.37 -17.74
CA SER A 97 -7.05 -14.63 -16.41
C SER A 97 -8.43 -14.02 -16.22
N ILE A 98 -9.36 -14.81 -15.68
CA ILE A 98 -10.76 -14.41 -15.47
C ILE A 98 -11.08 -14.50 -13.98
N CYS A 99 -11.43 -13.37 -13.36
CA CYS A 99 -11.80 -13.37 -11.94
C CYS A 99 -13.17 -14.06 -11.72
N PRO A 100 -13.51 -14.48 -10.49
CA PRO A 100 -14.74 -15.22 -10.23
C PRO A 100 -16.03 -14.48 -10.63
N SER A 101 -16.05 -13.16 -10.49
CA SER A 101 -17.19 -12.32 -10.90
C SER A 101 -17.39 -12.29 -12.41
N CYS A 102 -16.32 -12.10 -13.19
CA CYS A 102 -16.42 -12.13 -14.65
C CYS A 102 -16.63 -13.54 -15.20
N PHE A 103 -16.10 -14.56 -14.51
CA PHE A 103 -16.38 -15.94 -14.89
C PHE A 103 -17.86 -16.23 -14.75
N SER A 104 -18.45 -16.01 -13.57
CA SER A 104 -19.87 -16.31 -13.32
C SER A 104 -20.84 -15.51 -14.19
N SER A 105 -20.56 -14.23 -14.42
CA SER A 105 -21.46 -13.33 -15.15
C SER A 105 -21.29 -13.35 -16.67
N PHE A 106 -20.13 -13.74 -17.19
CA PHE A 106 -19.83 -13.64 -18.63
C PHE A 106 -19.28 -14.94 -19.23
N ALA A 107 -18.24 -15.54 -18.65
CA ALA A 107 -17.52 -16.65 -19.30
C ALA A 107 -18.18 -18.03 -19.09
N ALA A 108 -18.81 -18.27 -17.93
CA ALA A 108 -19.41 -19.54 -17.54
C ALA A 108 -20.39 -20.14 -18.58
N PRO A 109 -21.28 -19.38 -19.25
CA PRO A 109 -22.19 -19.94 -20.24
C PRO A 109 -21.55 -20.17 -21.63
N THR A 110 -20.24 -20.02 -21.79
CA THR A 110 -19.58 -20.02 -23.11
C THR A 110 -18.91 -21.35 -23.47
N PRO A 111 -18.79 -21.68 -24.77
CA PRO A 111 -18.26 -22.98 -25.21
C PRO A 111 -16.76 -23.18 -24.93
N LEU A 112 -16.02 -22.12 -24.58
CA LEU A 112 -14.60 -22.23 -24.28
C LEU A 112 -14.30 -22.72 -22.85
N VAL A 113 -15.28 -22.73 -21.94
CA VAL A 113 -15.07 -23.13 -20.53
C VAL A 113 -14.40 -24.50 -20.40
N PRO A 114 -14.78 -25.56 -21.14
CA PRO A 114 -14.13 -26.87 -21.05
C PRO A 114 -12.66 -26.86 -21.49
N THR A 115 -12.22 -25.85 -22.24
CA THR A 115 -10.85 -25.72 -22.75
C THR A 115 -9.92 -24.92 -21.82
N MET A 116 -10.46 -24.34 -20.75
CA MET A 116 -9.71 -23.55 -19.79
C MET A 116 -8.90 -24.46 -18.85
N PRO A 117 -7.57 -24.34 -18.81
CA PRO A 117 -6.74 -25.06 -17.84
C PRO A 117 -6.90 -24.52 -16.42
N LEU A 118 -7.20 -23.22 -16.26
CA LEU A 118 -7.47 -22.63 -14.96
C LEU A 118 -8.96 -22.81 -14.65
N GLN A 119 -9.25 -23.56 -13.60
CA GLN A 119 -10.60 -23.81 -13.11
C GLN A 119 -10.63 -23.62 -11.61
N ASN A 120 -11.05 -22.43 -11.18
CA ASN A 120 -11.00 -22.02 -9.77
C ASN A 120 -9.61 -22.26 -9.16
N THR A 121 -8.56 -21.82 -9.86
CA THR A 121 -7.17 -22.05 -9.48
C THR A 121 -6.65 -20.90 -8.64
N PHE A 122 -6.08 -21.18 -7.48
CA PHE A 122 -5.55 -20.15 -6.58
C PHE A 122 -4.22 -19.59 -7.07
N PHE A 123 -4.09 -18.25 -7.09
CA PHE A 123 -2.85 -17.54 -7.35
C PHE A 123 -2.59 -16.56 -6.20
N ALA A 124 -1.38 -16.62 -5.63
CA ALA A 124 -0.90 -15.63 -4.69
C ALA A 124 -0.42 -14.34 -5.39
N ALA A 125 -0.09 -14.43 -6.68
CA ALA A 125 0.41 -13.31 -7.47
C ALA A 125 -0.66 -12.23 -7.70
N HIS A 126 -0.18 -11.00 -7.88
CA HIS A 126 -0.99 -9.84 -8.23
C HIS A 126 -1.28 -9.86 -9.73
N ILE A 127 -2.46 -10.33 -10.12
CA ILE A 127 -2.85 -10.39 -11.54
C ILE A 127 -4.18 -9.66 -11.77
N ILE A 128 -4.42 -9.23 -13.00
CA ILE A 128 -5.63 -8.52 -13.41
C ILE A 128 -6.63 -9.45 -14.10
N CYS A 129 -7.89 -9.04 -14.14
CA CYS A 129 -8.89 -9.73 -14.94
C CYS A 129 -8.76 -9.29 -16.41
N ASP A 130 -8.70 -10.21 -17.35
CA ASP A 130 -8.78 -9.87 -18.78
C ASP A 130 -10.23 -9.56 -19.19
N MET A 131 -11.20 -10.14 -18.50
CA MET A 131 -12.63 -10.00 -18.82
C MET A 131 -13.30 -8.78 -18.20
N TYR A 132 -12.57 -7.83 -17.59
CA TYR A 132 -13.19 -6.53 -17.29
C TYR A 132 -13.29 -5.65 -18.55
N SER A 133 -12.36 -5.82 -19.49
CA SER A 133 -12.25 -5.01 -20.70
C SER A 133 -13.35 -5.38 -21.71
N PRO A 134 -14.18 -4.41 -22.17
CA PRO A 134 -15.16 -4.66 -23.22
C PRO A 134 -14.52 -5.17 -24.52
N ARG A 135 -13.34 -4.66 -24.87
CA ARG A 135 -12.61 -5.06 -26.08
C ARG A 135 -12.07 -6.47 -25.98
N GLN A 136 -11.53 -6.86 -24.82
CA GLN A 136 -11.07 -8.22 -24.60
C GLN A 136 -12.24 -9.22 -24.54
N ARG A 137 -13.41 -8.82 -24.00
CA ARG A 137 -14.64 -9.61 -24.12
C ARG A 137 -15.07 -9.82 -25.57
N ALA A 138 -14.95 -8.79 -26.42
CA ALA A 138 -15.26 -8.93 -27.84
C ALA A 138 -14.36 -9.97 -28.52
N ARG A 139 -13.04 -9.95 -28.23
CA ARG A 139 -12.09 -10.98 -28.70
C ARG A 139 -12.43 -12.36 -28.16
N TYR A 140 -12.79 -12.47 -26.88
CA TYR A 140 -13.22 -13.72 -26.27
C TYR A 140 -14.45 -14.32 -26.99
N LEU A 141 -15.44 -13.48 -27.34
CA LEU A 141 -16.61 -13.92 -28.09
C LEU A 141 -16.27 -14.34 -29.53
N VAL A 142 -15.27 -13.73 -30.16
CA VAL A 142 -14.75 -14.19 -31.47
C VAL A 142 -14.12 -15.58 -31.32
N ALA A 143 -13.30 -15.81 -30.29
CA ALA A 143 -12.72 -17.12 -30.01
C ALA A 143 -13.81 -18.17 -29.72
N CYS A 144 -14.89 -17.81 -29.02
CA CYS A 144 -16.03 -18.70 -28.81
C CYS A 144 -16.72 -19.14 -30.11
N ARG A 145 -16.76 -18.26 -31.13
CA ARG A 145 -17.37 -18.58 -32.42
C ARG A 145 -16.46 -19.36 -33.36
N THR A 146 -15.16 -19.09 -33.30
CA THR A 146 -14.16 -19.64 -34.23
C THR A 146 -13.45 -20.88 -33.69
N GLY A 147 -13.45 -21.07 -32.36
CA GLY A 147 -12.61 -22.05 -31.68
C GLY A 147 -11.13 -21.65 -31.59
N ASP A 148 -10.74 -20.49 -32.13
CA ASP A 148 -9.35 -20.01 -32.12
C ASP A 148 -9.02 -19.33 -30.78
N VAL A 149 -8.55 -20.15 -29.83
CA VAL A 149 -8.09 -19.69 -28.52
C VAL A 149 -6.72 -19.00 -28.63
N GLU A 150 -5.86 -19.42 -29.55
CA GLU A 150 -4.50 -18.88 -29.66
C GLU A 150 -4.49 -17.39 -30.01
N ALA A 151 -5.37 -16.95 -30.92
CA ALA A 151 -5.52 -15.53 -31.23
C ALA A 151 -5.95 -14.70 -30.00
N LEU A 152 -6.83 -15.24 -29.15
CA LEU A 152 -7.24 -14.60 -27.90
C LEU A 152 -6.06 -14.49 -26.93
N LEU A 153 -5.31 -15.59 -26.74
CA LEU A 153 -4.18 -15.63 -25.80
C LEU A 153 -3.04 -14.71 -26.27
N ALA A 154 -2.76 -14.65 -27.57
CA ALA A 154 -1.76 -13.74 -28.11
C ALA A 154 -2.12 -12.27 -27.83
N ALA A 155 -3.38 -11.88 -28.07
CA ALA A 155 -3.86 -10.53 -27.77
C ALA A 155 -3.85 -10.23 -26.26
N SER A 156 -4.12 -11.23 -25.43
CA SER A 156 -4.09 -11.12 -23.97
C SER A 156 -2.67 -10.93 -23.44
N ARG A 157 -1.68 -11.67 -23.97
CA ARG A 157 -0.26 -11.50 -23.66
C ARG A 157 0.24 -10.10 -24.01
N GLU A 158 -0.07 -9.62 -25.21
CA GLU A 158 0.31 -8.28 -25.66
C GLU A 158 -0.28 -7.20 -24.73
N ARG A 159 -1.57 -7.31 -24.43
CA ARG A 159 -2.24 -6.43 -23.48
C ARG A 159 -1.60 -6.45 -22.10
N ASN A 160 -1.32 -7.64 -21.55
CA ASN A 160 -0.70 -7.77 -20.23
C ASN A 160 0.74 -7.22 -20.21
N ALA A 161 1.49 -7.33 -21.30
CA ALA A 161 2.80 -6.67 -21.41
C ALA A 161 2.67 -5.14 -21.35
N VAL A 162 1.74 -4.55 -22.11
CA VAL A 162 1.50 -3.10 -22.07
C VAL A 162 1.02 -2.67 -20.69
N TYR A 163 0.19 -3.47 -20.01
CA TYR A 163 -0.26 -3.19 -18.64
C TYR A 163 0.92 -3.05 -17.68
N GLN A 164 1.88 -3.98 -17.70
CA GLN A 164 3.05 -3.95 -16.82
C GLN A 164 3.92 -2.70 -17.08
N GLU A 165 4.04 -2.29 -18.33
CA GLU A 165 4.81 -1.11 -18.72
C GLU A 165 4.07 0.23 -18.50
N THR A 166 2.77 0.20 -18.20
CA THR A 166 1.92 1.40 -18.07
C THR A 166 1.22 1.46 -16.72
N VAL A 167 0.05 0.82 -16.59
CA VAL A 167 -0.78 0.88 -15.38
C VAL A 167 -0.04 0.34 -14.17
N GLY A 168 0.79 -0.70 -14.31
CA GLY A 168 1.64 -1.19 -13.22
C GLY A 168 2.56 -0.11 -12.65
N VAL A 169 3.17 0.67 -13.53
CA VAL A 169 4.05 1.80 -13.16
C VAL A 169 3.24 2.95 -12.54
N VAL A 170 2.06 3.26 -13.08
CA VAL A 170 1.19 4.30 -12.53
C VAL A 170 0.74 3.95 -11.11
N LEU A 171 0.32 2.71 -10.87
CA LEU A 171 -0.09 2.24 -9.55
C LEU A 171 1.08 2.29 -8.54
N GLU A 172 2.31 2.01 -8.97
CA GLU A 172 3.50 2.15 -8.14
C GLU A 172 3.77 3.62 -7.76
N MET A 173 3.66 4.54 -8.73
CA MET A 173 3.81 5.99 -8.49
C MET A 173 2.72 6.52 -7.54
N GLU A 174 1.48 6.09 -7.72
CA GLU A 174 0.36 6.45 -6.83
C GLU A 174 0.61 5.93 -5.42
N ALA A 175 1.07 4.69 -5.26
CA ALA A 175 1.41 4.13 -3.95
C ALA A 175 2.56 4.87 -3.26
N GLU A 176 3.58 5.32 -4.01
CA GLU A 176 4.66 6.14 -3.45
C GLU A 176 4.15 7.50 -2.99
N ARG A 177 3.27 8.15 -3.78
CA ARG A 177 2.65 9.43 -3.43
C ARG A 177 1.81 9.32 -2.16
N ASP A 178 0.97 8.30 -2.06
CA ASP A 178 0.14 8.05 -0.89
C ASP A 178 0.98 7.82 0.36
N LEU A 179 2.06 7.03 0.24
CA LEU A 179 2.98 6.78 1.35
C LEU A 179 3.73 8.06 1.77
N ALA A 180 4.21 8.86 0.81
CA ALA A 180 4.89 10.13 1.10
C ALA A 180 3.97 11.09 1.85
N ARG A 181 2.72 11.21 1.42
CA ARG A 181 1.71 12.04 2.09
C ARG A 181 1.37 11.54 3.48
N ALA A 182 1.15 10.23 3.64
CA ALA A 182 0.88 9.64 4.95
C ALA A 182 2.04 9.87 5.94
N LYS A 183 3.29 9.75 5.47
CA LYS A 183 4.47 10.07 6.28
C LYS A 183 4.50 11.54 6.70
N ALA A 184 4.24 12.47 5.78
CA ALA A 184 4.20 13.90 6.09
C ALA A 184 3.11 14.24 7.12
N GLU A 185 1.92 13.64 6.98
CA GLU A 185 0.81 13.82 7.91
C GLU A 185 1.13 13.31 9.32
N ILE A 186 1.65 12.08 9.43
CA ILE A 186 2.07 11.50 10.71
C ILE A 186 3.10 12.39 11.40
N MET A 187 4.10 12.87 10.64
CA MET A 187 5.15 13.71 11.21
C MET A 187 4.63 15.06 11.70
N THR A 188 3.71 15.66 10.95
CA THR A 188 3.05 16.93 11.34
C THR A 188 2.27 16.77 12.64
N VAL A 189 1.54 15.66 12.79
CA VAL A 189 0.79 15.37 14.01
C VAL A 189 1.72 15.15 15.20
N SER A 190 2.86 14.45 14.99
CA SER A 190 3.87 14.25 16.04
C SER A 190 4.49 15.57 16.51
N ALA A 191 4.93 16.41 15.58
CA ALA A 191 5.49 17.73 15.91
C ALA A 191 4.48 18.58 16.69
N GLY A 192 3.20 18.57 16.29
CA GLY A 192 2.12 19.27 16.99
C GLY A 192 1.87 18.73 18.40
N HIS A 193 1.97 17.42 18.62
CA HIS A 193 1.86 16.81 19.93
C HIS A 193 2.98 17.26 20.87
N ASN A 194 4.23 17.26 20.39
CA ASN A 194 5.38 17.70 21.17
C ASN A 194 5.33 19.21 21.48
N ALA A 195 4.89 20.02 20.51
CA ALA A 195 4.64 21.46 20.72
C ALA A 195 3.60 21.71 21.81
N MET A 196 2.54 20.89 21.85
CA MET A 196 1.50 20.96 22.87
C MET A 196 2.09 20.67 24.27
N ILE A 197 2.90 19.61 24.43
CA ILE A 197 3.53 19.28 25.72
C ILE A 197 4.45 20.42 26.20
N GLU A 198 5.25 21.01 25.31
CA GLU A 198 6.10 22.16 25.66
C GLU A 198 5.27 23.33 26.18
N ARG A 199 4.14 23.63 25.52
CA ARG A 199 3.24 24.70 25.95
C ARG A 199 2.65 24.46 27.33
N TYR A 200 2.25 23.22 27.65
CA TYR A 200 1.72 22.90 28.99
C TYR A 200 2.78 23.00 30.08
N ARG A 201 4.03 22.62 29.80
CA ARG A 201 5.15 22.83 30.73
C ARG A 201 5.43 24.31 30.98
N GLY A 202 5.39 25.14 29.94
CA GLY A 202 5.58 26.59 30.07
C GLY A 202 4.56 27.26 31.01
N ILE A 203 3.35 26.72 31.13
CA ILE A 203 2.30 27.24 32.03
C ILE A 203 2.55 26.83 33.50
N GLY A 204 3.17 25.67 33.74
CA GLY A 204 3.50 25.18 35.09
C GLY A 204 4.77 25.77 35.71
N SER A 205 5.63 26.41 34.91
CA SER A 205 6.98 26.89 35.28
C SER A 205 7.03 28.37 35.71
N LEU A 206 5.91 28.98 36.11
CA LEU A 206 5.85 30.37 36.57
C LEU A 206 6.62 30.65 37.91
N GLY A 207 7.62 29.86 38.29
CA GLY A 207 8.32 30.02 39.56
C GLY A 207 9.70 29.36 39.74
N GLU A 208 10.40 28.90 38.69
CA GLU A 208 11.69 28.22 38.88
C GLU A 208 12.83 28.92 38.11
N GLU A 209 13.88 29.34 38.85
CA GLU A 209 14.91 30.32 38.44
C GLU A 209 16.16 29.69 37.78
N THR A 210 16.22 28.36 37.66
CA THR A 210 17.30 27.65 36.96
C THR A 210 16.74 26.77 35.86
N ARG A 211 16.80 27.25 34.61
CA ARG A 211 16.41 26.51 33.41
C ARG A 211 17.65 25.89 32.77
N ASP A 212 17.67 24.56 32.64
CA ASP A 212 18.61 23.88 31.74
C ASP A 212 18.29 24.30 30.30
N GLU A 213 19.26 24.93 29.61
CA GLU A 213 19.15 25.27 28.19
C GLU A 213 19.51 24.05 27.35
N TRP A 214 18.58 23.65 26.49
CA TRP A 214 18.79 22.67 25.44
C TRP A 214 19.00 23.39 24.12
N ARG A 215 19.96 22.94 23.31
CA ARG A 215 20.28 23.55 22.00
C ARG A 215 20.14 22.55 20.87
N THR A 216 19.69 23.01 19.73
CA THR A 216 19.66 22.26 18.46
C THR A 216 20.85 22.62 17.58
N ASP A 217 21.18 21.73 16.64
CA ASP A 217 22.19 21.98 15.61
C ASP A 217 21.79 23.13 14.65
N SER A 218 20.49 23.42 14.55
CA SER A 218 19.92 24.59 13.86
C SER A 218 20.08 25.91 14.64
N GLY A 219 20.63 25.87 15.86
CA GLY A 219 20.89 27.04 16.69
C GLY A 219 19.72 27.50 17.56
N GLY A 220 18.63 26.73 17.61
CA GLY A 220 17.51 26.97 18.51
C GLY A 220 17.89 26.72 19.97
N VAL A 221 17.29 27.49 20.88
CA VAL A 221 17.48 27.37 22.33
C VAL A 221 16.13 27.11 22.98
N TYR A 222 16.03 26.00 23.70
CA TYR A 222 14.80 25.51 24.32
C TYR A 222 14.99 25.24 25.79
N SER A 223 13.90 25.36 26.52
CA SER A 223 13.84 25.06 27.95
C SER A 223 13.60 23.61 28.30
N SER A 224 13.37 22.77 27.30
CA SER A 224 13.08 21.36 27.50
C SER A 224 13.44 20.56 26.27
N TRP A 225 13.65 19.25 26.46
CA TRP A 225 13.81 18.29 25.38
C TRP A 225 12.64 18.32 24.38
N HIS A 226 11.39 18.56 24.83
CA HIS A 226 10.23 18.59 23.93
C HIS A 226 10.28 19.77 22.95
N GLY A 227 10.89 20.89 23.34
CA GLY A 227 11.12 22.01 22.43
C GLY A 227 12.10 21.66 21.30
N VAL A 228 13.20 20.97 21.64
CA VAL A 228 14.20 20.49 20.67
C VAL A 228 13.61 19.42 19.74
N VAL A 229 12.81 18.48 20.28
CA VAL A 229 12.06 17.49 19.47
C VAL A 229 11.09 18.20 18.54
N THR A 230 10.32 19.17 19.03
CA THR A 230 9.34 19.91 18.21
C THR A 230 9.99 20.59 17.01
N GLU A 231 11.15 21.22 17.21
CA GLU A 231 11.89 21.85 16.09
C GLU A 231 12.37 20.81 15.08
N ARG A 232 13.01 19.74 15.55
CA ARG A 232 13.51 18.66 14.69
C ARG A 232 12.36 18.04 13.88
N GLU A 233 11.29 17.66 14.56
CA GLU A 233 10.13 17.03 13.95
C GLU A 233 9.37 17.98 13.03
N GLY A 234 9.33 19.28 13.35
CA GLY A 234 8.78 20.31 12.46
C GLY A 234 9.58 20.44 11.17
N ASN A 235 10.91 20.54 11.26
CA ASN A 235 11.79 20.59 10.09
C ASN A 235 11.69 19.31 9.23
N GLU A 236 11.60 18.14 9.88
CA GLU A 236 11.38 16.86 9.20
C GLU A 236 9.99 16.79 8.54
N ALA A 237 8.94 17.29 9.20
CA ALA A 237 7.59 17.35 8.63
C ALA A 237 7.55 18.26 7.40
N ASP A 238 8.19 19.43 7.44
CA ASP A 238 8.28 20.36 6.32
C ASP A 238 9.00 19.72 5.12
N ALA A 239 10.15 19.07 5.35
CA ALA A 239 10.88 18.36 4.29
C ALA A 239 10.07 17.20 3.68
N LEU A 240 9.29 16.48 4.48
CA LEU A 240 8.40 15.42 4.01
C LEU A 240 7.23 15.96 3.19
N TRP A 241 6.66 17.11 3.57
CA TRP A 241 5.63 17.78 2.79
C TRP A 241 6.15 18.29 1.46
N GLU A 242 7.34 18.91 1.43
CA GLU A 242 7.99 19.33 0.18
C GLU A 242 8.20 18.15 -0.76
N ARG A 243 8.68 17.00 -0.24
CA ARG A 243 8.80 15.77 -1.02
C ARG A 243 7.46 15.30 -1.56
N ALA A 244 6.43 15.24 -0.71
CA ALA A 244 5.10 14.76 -1.10
C ALA A 244 4.51 15.61 -2.23
N VAL A 245 4.61 16.95 -2.13
CA VAL A 245 4.15 17.89 -3.16
C VAL A 245 4.98 17.77 -4.44
N GLY A 246 6.31 17.61 -4.32
CA GLY A 246 7.21 17.43 -5.47
C GLY A 246 6.83 16.22 -6.33
N LEU A 247 6.53 15.08 -5.69
CA LEU A 247 6.11 13.85 -6.38
C LEU A 247 4.79 14.00 -7.16
N GLU A 248 3.89 14.89 -6.74
CA GLU A 248 2.65 15.16 -7.48
C GLU A 248 2.91 15.89 -8.80
N GLY A 249 3.85 16.84 -8.81
CA GLY A 249 4.21 17.63 -9.98
C GLY A 249 5.03 16.84 -10.99
N GLU A 250 6.07 16.14 -10.54
CA GLU A 250 7.02 15.43 -11.41
C GLU A 250 6.37 14.29 -12.21
N ASN A 251 5.42 13.58 -11.60
CA ASN A 251 4.84 12.39 -12.21
C ASN A 251 3.64 12.66 -13.12
N ALA A 252 3.04 13.86 -13.09
CA ALA A 252 1.77 14.13 -13.75
C ALA A 252 1.82 13.91 -15.28
N GLU A 253 2.84 14.43 -15.98
CA GLU A 253 2.98 14.25 -17.43
C GLU A 253 3.29 12.79 -17.79
N LEU A 254 4.10 12.12 -16.97
CA LEU A 254 4.43 10.71 -17.18
C LEU A 254 3.20 9.82 -17.02
N ILE A 255 2.43 10.00 -15.95
CA ILE A 255 1.17 9.28 -15.72
C ILE A 255 0.22 9.47 -16.90
N ALA A 256 0.03 10.70 -17.38
CA ALA A 256 -0.83 10.98 -18.53
C ALA A 256 -0.38 10.24 -19.80
N ARG A 257 0.93 10.20 -20.09
CA ARG A 257 1.47 9.45 -21.23
C ARG A 257 1.27 7.94 -21.08
N LEU A 258 1.46 7.40 -19.88
CA LEU A 258 1.26 5.96 -19.62
C LEU A 258 -0.21 5.57 -19.72
N GLU A 259 -1.12 6.38 -19.21
CA GLU A 259 -2.57 6.14 -19.35
C GLU A 259 -3.02 6.21 -20.82
N ALA A 260 -2.48 7.14 -21.62
CA ALA A 260 -2.75 7.20 -23.05
C ALA A 260 -2.30 5.92 -23.78
N ARG A 261 -1.11 5.41 -23.46
CA ARG A 261 -0.59 4.15 -24.00
C ARG A 261 -1.45 2.96 -23.59
N TRP A 262 -1.97 2.94 -22.36
CA TRP A 262 -2.90 1.91 -21.92
C TRP A 262 -4.23 1.96 -22.69
N ALA A 263 -4.74 3.17 -22.96
CA ALA A 263 -5.99 3.35 -23.69
C ALA A 263 -5.93 2.82 -25.13
N GLU A 264 -4.76 2.79 -25.77
CA GLU A 264 -4.57 2.16 -27.08
C GLU A 264 -4.84 0.64 -27.04
N VAL A 265 -4.65 0.01 -25.88
CA VAL A 265 -4.85 -1.42 -25.69
C VAL A 265 -6.15 -1.83 -24.98
N GLU A 266 -7.04 -0.86 -24.70
CA GLU A 266 -8.42 -1.07 -24.22
C GLU A 266 -9.48 -0.76 -25.28
#